data_AF-A0A2E7HG80-F1
#
_entry.id   AF-A0A2E7HG80-F1
#
_cell.length_a   1.000
_cell.length_b   1.000
_cell.length_c   1.000
_cell.angle_alpha   90.00
_cell.angle_beta   90.00
_cell.angle_gamma   90.00
#
_symmetry.space_group_name_H-M   'P 1'
#
loop_
_entity.id
_entity.type
_entity.pdbx_description
1 polymer ?
#
loop_
_entity_poly.entity_id
_entity_poly.type
_entity_poly.pdbx_seq_one_letter_code
_entity_poly.pdbx_strand_id
1 'polypeptide(L)'
;MIEGAFANIECREAPVLDTVAMAEEVARYGLYGEAAMTWSLVPSCNVWPVASNPLPDEGPVVSDIPTLLLSGRYDPVTPPSYADEAAETLSNSRHLVFRSGGHAVSFWFDCAMDATADFFVDPDPASVREPRCRSYSQPADFNVRF
;
A
#
# COMPACT_ATOMS: atom_id res chain seq x y z
N MET A 1 -3.99 3.72 22.20
CA MET A 1 -5.45 3.46 22.34
C MET A 1 -6.13 3.06 21.02
N ILE A 2 -5.40 2.94 19.90
CA ILE A 2 -5.98 2.64 18.56
C ILE A 2 -5.75 1.17 18.17
N GLU A 3 -4.73 0.51 18.74
CA GLU A 3 -4.34 -0.88 18.42
C GLU A 3 -5.45 -1.90 18.67
N GLY A 4 -6.26 -1.71 19.73
CA GLY A 4 -7.36 -2.62 20.03
C GLY A 4 -8.45 -2.61 18.95
N ALA A 5 -8.75 -1.45 18.35
CA ALA A 5 -9.72 -1.37 17.26
C ALA A 5 -9.16 -1.98 15.98
N PHE A 6 -7.89 -1.68 15.66
CA PHE A 6 -7.19 -2.27 14.52
C PHE A 6 -7.15 -3.80 14.61
N ALA A 7 -6.74 -4.37 15.75
CA ALA A 7 -6.72 -5.82 15.96
C ALA A 7 -8.12 -6.47 15.88
N ASN A 8 -9.17 -5.78 16.35
CA ASN A 8 -10.53 -6.30 16.23
C ASN A 8 -11.00 -6.40 14.77
N ILE A 9 -10.65 -5.43 13.92
CA ILE A 9 -11.02 -5.44 12.50
C ILE A 9 -10.18 -6.48 11.78
N GLU A 10 -8.85 -6.38 11.88
CA GLU A 10 -7.91 -7.24 11.16
C GLU A 10 -8.14 -8.72 11.51
N CYS A 11 -8.20 -9.09 12.79
CA CYS A 11 -8.37 -10.49 13.18
C CYS A 11 -9.78 -11.04 12.93
N ARG A 12 -10.78 -10.17 12.78
CA ARG A 12 -12.13 -10.58 12.39
C ARG A 12 -12.21 -10.83 10.90
N GLU A 13 -11.69 -9.91 10.10
CA GLU A 13 -11.93 -9.83 8.65
C GLU A 13 -10.84 -10.52 7.82
N ALA A 14 -9.65 -10.75 8.39
CA ALA A 14 -8.58 -11.42 7.69
C ALA A 14 -9.05 -12.81 7.19
N PRO A 15 -8.81 -13.15 5.92
CA PRO A 15 -8.94 -14.52 5.47
C PRO A 15 -7.98 -15.41 6.26
N VAL A 16 -8.16 -16.73 6.18
CA VAL A 16 -7.18 -17.67 6.73
C VAL A 16 -5.82 -17.34 6.13
N LEU A 17 -4.90 -16.93 6.99
CA LEU A 17 -3.59 -16.44 6.59
C LEU A 17 -2.72 -17.60 6.12
N ASP A 18 -2.22 -17.50 4.91
CA ASP A 18 -1.16 -18.39 4.45
C ASP A 18 0.18 -17.96 5.07
N THR A 19 0.48 -18.54 6.22
CA THR A 19 1.72 -18.25 6.96
C THR A 19 2.99 -18.63 6.19
N VAL A 20 2.91 -19.56 5.23
CA VAL A 20 4.04 -19.95 4.39
C VAL A 20 4.29 -18.86 3.36
N ALA A 21 3.25 -18.46 2.62
CA ALA A 21 3.34 -17.38 1.65
C ALA A 21 3.81 -16.08 2.31
N MET A 22 3.32 -15.78 3.51
CA MET A 22 3.76 -14.62 4.28
C MET A 22 5.25 -14.69 4.61
N ALA A 23 5.76 -15.83 5.09
CA ALA A 23 7.17 -16.00 5.41
C ALA A 23 8.07 -15.88 4.15
N GLU A 24 7.62 -16.39 3.01
CA GLU A 24 8.33 -16.27 1.73
C GLU A 24 8.42 -14.81 1.26
N GLU A 25 7.32 -14.04 1.38
CA GLU A 25 7.30 -12.63 1.01
C GLU A 25 8.20 -11.79 1.93
N VAL A 26 8.18 -12.07 3.23
CA VAL A 26 9.06 -11.40 4.20
C VAL A 26 10.52 -11.66 3.88
N ALA A 27 10.88 -12.92 3.60
CA ALA A 27 12.23 -13.30 3.24
C ALA A 27 12.69 -12.63 1.93
N ARG A 28 11.79 -12.45 0.95
CA ARG A 28 12.07 -11.79 -0.33
C ARG A 28 12.61 -10.36 -0.16
N TYR A 29 12.13 -9.62 0.85
CA TYR A 29 12.53 -8.23 1.09
C TYR A 29 13.58 -8.05 2.20
N GLY A 30 14.08 -9.16 2.77
CA GLY A 30 15.12 -9.14 3.80
C GLY A 30 14.77 -8.23 4.99
N LEU A 31 15.67 -7.32 5.36
CA LEU A 31 15.45 -6.40 6.49
C LEU A 31 14.16 -5.57 6.36
N TYR A 32 13.73 -5.21 5.16
CA TYR A 32 12.51 -4.42 4.96
C TYR A 32 11.24 -5.25 5.18
N GLY A 33 11.27 -6.53 4.78
CA GLY A 33 10.17 -7.47 5.06
C GLY A 33 10.06 -7.74 6.56
N GLU A 34 11.20 -8.00 7.22
CA GLU A 34 11.25 -8.19 8.68
C GLU A 34 10.75 -6.94 9.42
N ALA A 35 11.19 -5.75 9.02
CA ALA A 35 10.73 -4.50 9.59
C ALA A 35 9.21 -4.35 9.43
N ALA A 36 8.65 -4.61 8.25
CA ALA A 36 7.20 -4.55 8.01
C ALA A 36 6.41 -5.50 8.92
N MET A 37 6.91 -6.73 9.14
CA MET A 37 6.26 -7.71 10.02
C MET A 37 6.18 -7.28 11.47
N THR A 38 7.11 -6.44 11.96
CA THR A 38 7.03 -5.94 13.35
C THR A 38 5.80 -5.05 13.60
N TRP A 39 5.20 -4.49 12.55
CA TRP A 39 3.98 -3.68 12.63
C TRP A 39 2.69 -4.48 12.42
N SER A 40 2.81 -5.76 12.06
CA SER A 40 1.68 -6.63 11.76
C SER A 40 1.11 -7.26 13.03
N LEU A 41 -0.20 -7.11 13.28
CA LEU A 41 -0.87 -7.80 14.40
C LEU A 41 -1.45 -9.16 13.98
N VAL A 42 -1.46 -9.44 12.68
CA VAL A 42 -1.85 -10.70 12.05
C VAL A 42 -1.36 -11.95 12.81
N PRO A 43 -0.07 -12.08 13.21
CA PRO A 43 0.40 -13.28 13.92
C PRO A 43 -0.23 -13.46 15.31
N SER A 44 -0.78 -12.39 15.89
CA SER A 44 -1.43 -12.39 17.21
C SER A 44 -2.92 -12.75 17.14
N CYS A 45 -3.51 -12.86 15.94
CA CYS A 45 -4.95 -13.10 15.79
C CYS A 45 -5.43 -14.43 16.40
N ASN A 46 -4.56 -15.44 16.50
CA ASN A 46 -4.89 -16.73 17.13
C ASN A 46 -5.18 -16.63 18.65
N VAL A 47 -4.73 -15.55 19.30
CA VAL A 47 -4.96 -15.32 20.74
C VAL A 47 -5.85 -14.09 20.99
N TRP A 48 -6.26 -13.39 19.93
CA TRP A 48 -7.10 -12.19 20.05
C TRP A 48 -8.58 -12.58 20.24
N PRO A 49 -9.30 -12.03 21.23
CA PRO A 49 -10.63 -12.48 21.59
C PRO A 49 -11.73 -11.88 20.68
N VAL A 50 -11.66 -12.11 19.36
CA VAL A 50 -12.67 -11.71 18.38
C VAL A 50 -13.15 -12.91 17.57
N ALA A 51 -14.45 -12.97 17.28
CA ALA A 51 -14.97 -13.98 16.38
C ALA A 51 -14.52 -13.68 14.95
N SER A 52 -13.92 -14.67 14.28
CA SER A 52 -13.58 -14.58 12.86
C SER A 52 -14.86 -14.50 12.02
N ASN A 53 -14.86 -13.57 11.07
CA ASN A 53 -15.87 -13.37 10.05
C ASN A 53 -15.16 -12.80 8.81
N PRO A 54 -14.43 -13.66 8.06
CA PRO A 54 -13.65 -13.22 6.92
C PRO A 54 -14.53 -12.52 5.89
N LEU A 55 -13.99 -11.51 5.22
CA LEU A 55 -14.69 -10.87 4.11
C LEU A 55 -14.92 -11.89 2.98
N PRO A 56 -16.11 -11.87 2.34
CA PRO A 56 -16.31 -12.66 1.14
C PRO A 56 -15.35 -12.20 0.05
N ASP A 57 -14.84 -13.15 -0.74
CA ASP A 57 -14.13 -12.83 -1.98
C ASP A 57 -15.17 -12.37 -3.01
N GLU A 58 -15.31 -11.05 -3.16
CA GLU A 58 -16.20 -10.43 -4.13
C GLU A 58 -15.54 -10.23 -5.50
N GLY A 59 -14.29 -10.68 -5.67
CA GLY A 59 -13.48 -10.44 -6.86
C GLY A 59 -12.99 -8.98 -6.99
N PRO A 60 -12.29 -8.64 -8.09
CA PRO A 60 -11.77 -7.31 -8.30
C PRO A 60 -12.88 -6.29 -8.56
N VAL A 61 -12.70 -5.07 -8.06
CA VAL A 61 -13.60 -3.96 -8.34
C VAL A 61 -13.51 -3.57 -9.82
N VAL A 62 -14.61 -3.62 -10.55
CA VAL A 62 -14.70 -3.17 -11.94
C VAL A 62 -15.34 -1.78 -11.98
N SER A 63 -14.64 -0.81 -12.57
CA SER A 63 -15.16 0.57 -12.65
C SER A 63 -14.57 1.36 -13.81
N ASP A 64 -15.34 2.33 -14.30
CA ASP A 64 -14.96 3.39 -15.24
C ASP A 64 -14.90 4.77 -14.57
N ILE A 65 -15.15 4.84 -13.25
CA ILE A 65 -15.00 6.07 -12.47
C ILE A 65 -13.53 6.49 -12.52
N PRO A 66 -13.23 7.77 -12.82
CA PRO A 66 -11.88 8.31 -12.73
C PRO A 66 -11.17 7.91 -11.43
N THR A 67 -10.04 7.22 -11.56
CA THR A 67 -9.29 6.73 -10.40
C THR A 67 -7.82 7.11 -10.47
N LEU A 68 -7.29 7.64 -9.37
CA LEU A 68 -5.85 7.91 -9.20
C LEU A 68 -5.27 6.89 -8.22
N LEU A 69 -4.30 6.10 -8.68
CA LEU A 69 -3.56 5.13 -7.89
C LEU A 69 -2.16 5.70 -7.60
N LEU A 70 -1.72 5.62 -6.34
CA LEU A 70 -0.44 6.18 -5.89
C LEU A 70 0.36 5.09 -5.19
N SER A 71 1.59 4.84 -5.65
CA SER A 71 2.46 3.82 -5.06
C SER A 71 3.88 4.34 -4.82
N GLY A 72 4.49 3.91 -3.72
CA GLY A 72 5.92 4.06 -3.51
C GLY A 72 6.68 2.91 -4.18
N ARG A 73 7.76 3.19 -4.91
CA ARG A 73 8.58 2.14 -5.55
C ARG A 73 9.09 1.10 -4.54
N TYR A 74 9.34 1.51 -3.31
CA TYR A 74 9.88 0.68 -2.24
C TYR A 74 8.85 0.42 -1.13
N ASP A 75 7.55 0.53 -1.42
CA ASP A 75 6.49 0.21 -0.46
C ASP A 75 6.46 -1.30 -0.17
N PRO A 76 6.78 -1.75 1.06
CA PRO A 76 6.75 -3.17 1.42
C PRO A 76 5.38 -3.63 1.94
N VAL A 77 4.42 -2.71 2.12
CA VAL A 77 3.09 -2.98 2.69
C VAL A 77 2.07 -3.11 1.57
N THR A 78 2.08 -2.18 0.61
CA THR A 78 1.20 -2.14 -0.57
C THR A 78 2.04 -1.85 -1.81
N PRO A 79 2.80 -2.83 -2.33
CA PRO A 79 3.74 -2.63 -3.43
C PRO A 79 3.03 -2.16 -4.72
N PRO A 80 3.76 -1.51 -5.66
CA PRO A 80 3.18 -1.01 -6.90
C PRO A 80 2.44 -2.06 -7.73
N SER A 81 2.83 -3.33 -7.65
CA SER A 81 2.16 -4.42 -8.36
C SER A 81 0.69 -4.57 -7.96
N TYR A 82 0.32 -4.26 -6.72
CA TYR A 82 -1.09 -4.31 -6.29
C TYR A 82 -1.93 -3.24 -6.99
N ALA A 83 -1.36 -2.06 -7.22
CA ALA A 83 -2.01 -1.01 -8.00
C ALA A 83 -2.04 -1.35 -9.50
N ASP A 84 -1.03 -2.04 -10.02
CA ASP A 84 -1.05 -2.54 -11.40
C ASP A 84 -2.17 -3.59 -11.60
N GLU A 85 -2.35 -4.51 -10.65
CA GLU A 85 -3.45 -5.49 -10.65
C GLU A 85 -4.82 -4.81 -10.53
N ALA A 86 -4.97 -3.83 -9.63
CA ALA A 86 -6.21 -3.07 -9.52
C ALA A 86 -6.53 -2.29 -10.82
N ALA A 87 -5.51 -1.75 -11.49
CA ALA A 87 -5.68 -0.98 -12.73
C ALA A 87 -6.25 -1.82 -13.89
N GLU A 88 -6.12 -3.15 -13.86
CA GLU A 88 -6.66 -4.04 -14.90
C GLU A 88 -8.19 -3.93 -15.04
N THR A 89 -8.90 -3.70 -13.93
CA THR A 89 -10.37 -3.57 -13.90
C THR A 89 -10.87 -2.14 -13.67
N LEU A 90 -9.95 -1.22 -13.34
CA LEU A 90 -10.21 0.22 -13.26
C LEU A 90 -9.88 0.89 -14.60
N SER A 91 -10.80 0.74 -15.56
CA SER A 91 -10.64 1.11 -16.97
C SER A 91 -10.28 2.58 -17.25
N ASN A 92 -10.59 3.47 -16.31
CA ASN A 92 -10.26 4.90 -16.36
C ASN A 92 -9.37 5.28 -15.17
N SER A 93 -8.16 4.73 -15.13
CA SER A 93 -7.23 4.95 -14.03
C SER A 93 -5.89 5.52 -14.47
N ARG A 94 -5.23 6.21 -13.54
CA ARG A 94 -3.84 6.65 -13.66
C ARG A 94 -3.05 6.14 -12.47
N HIS A 95 -1.98 5.39 -12.73
CA HIS A 95 -1.06 4.95 -11.69
C HIS A 95 0.20 5.82 -11.68
N LEU A 96 0.50 6.45 -10.53
CA LEU A 96 1.73 7.21 -10.29
C LEU A 96 2.64 6.44 -9.32
N VAL A 97 3.85 6.12 -9.78
CA VAL A 97 4.88 5.44 -8.96
C VAL A 97 5.98 6.40 -8.55
N PHE A 98 6.10 6.68 -7.26
CA PHE A 98 7.08 7.60 -6.71
C PHE A 98 8.41 6.88 -6.47
N ARG A 99 9.44 7.25 -7.26
CA ARG A 99 10.71 6.50 -7.36
C ARG A 99 11.47 6.32 -6.06
N SER A 100 11.39 7.28 -5.13
CA SER A 100 12.02 7.22 -3.80
C SER A 100 11.02 6.98 -2.67
N GLY A 101 9.74 6.72 -3.00
CA GLY A 101 8.68 6.53 -2.01
C GLY A 101 8.61 5.11 -1.45
N GLY A 102 8.29 5.03 -0.16
CA GLY A 102 7.81 3.81 0.51
C GLY A 102 6.30 3.87 0.72
N HIS A 103 5.81 3.31 1.83
CA HIS A 103 4.38 3.28 2.14
C HIS A 103 3.77 4.67 2.35
N ALA A 104 2.53 4.85 1.89
CA ALA A 104 1.71 6.04 2.08
C ALA A 104 2.31 7.33 1.45
N VAL A 105 2.69 7.29 0.17
CA VAL A 105 3.36 8.40 -0.54
C VAL A 105 2.65 9.75 -0.47
N SER A 106 1.32 9.77 -0.43
CA SER A 106 0.55 11.00 -0.25
C SER A 106 0.93 11.67 1.08
N PHE A 107 1.06 10.93 2.18
CA PHE A 107 1.43 11.51 3.47
C PHE A 107 2.85 12.09 3.54
N TRP A 108 3.79 11.59 2.73
CA TRP A 108 5.21 11.92 2.83
C TRP A 108 5.73 12.89 1.77
N PHE A 109 4.96 13.10 0.70
CA PHE A 109 5.39 13.89 -0.44
C PHE A 109 4.34 14.97 -0.75
N ASP A 110 4.68 16.24 -0.54
CA ASP A 110 3.78 17.37 -0.85
C ASP A 110 3.29 17.32 -2.30
N CYS A 111 4.18 17.03 -3.24
CA CYS A 111 3.83 16.84 -4.66
C CYS A 111 2.80 15.71 -4.90
N ALA A 112 2.77 14.67 -4.06
CA ALA A 112 1.79 13.59 -4.14
C ALA A 112 0.44 14.03 -3.57
N MET A 113 0.45 14.79 -2.46
CA MET A 113 -0.75 15.44 -1.94
C MET A 113 -1.33 16.43 -2.94
N ASP A 114 -0.50 17.26 -3.56
CA ASP A 114 -0.94 18.24 -4.56
C ASP A 114 -1.60 17.54 -5.75
N ALA A 115 -0.98 16.47 -6.26
CA ALA A 115 -1.56 15.66 -7.33
C ALA A 115 -2.90 15.01 -6.92
N THR A 116 -3.02 14.59 -5.66
CA THR A 116 -4.27 14.05 -5.11
C THR A 116 -5.36 15.13 -5.04
N ALA A 117 -5.01 16.32 -4.55
CA ALA A 117 -5.94 17.44 -4.42
C ALA A 117 -6.40 17.95 -5.80
N ASP A 118 -5.47 18.09 -6.74
CA ASP A 118 -5.75 18.49 -8.13
C ASP A 118 -6.71 17.49 -8.79
N PHE A 119 -6.49 16.19 -8.59
CA PHE A 119 -7.36 15.15 -9.12
C PHE A 119 -8.78 15.19 -8.53
N PHE A 120 -8.96 15.58 -7.27
CA PHE A 120 -10.30 15.79 -6.72
C PHE A 120 -11.03 16.98 -7.33
N VAL A 121 -10.30 18.00 -7.79
CA VAL A 121 -10.88 19.19 -8.44
C VAL A 121 -11.20 18.91 -9.92
N ASP A 122 -10.30 18.22 -10.62
CA ASP A 122 -10.44 17.83 -12.02
C ASP A 122 -10.09 16.34 -12.19
N PRO A 123 -11.06 15.43 -12.02
CA PRO A 123 -10.84 13.98 -12.02
C PRO A 123 -10.71 13.44 -13.45
N ASP A 124 -9.67 13.87 -14.16
CA ASP A 124 -9.27 13.33 -15.47
C ASP A 124 -7.93 12.59 -15.36
N PRO A 125 -7.92 11.25 -15.32
CA PRO A 125 -6.70 10.45 -15.23
C PRO A 125 -5.71 10.71 -16.38
N ALA A 126 -6.21 11.09 -17.57
CA ALA A 126 -5.36 11.39 -18.72
C ALA A 126 -4.64 12.74 -18.60
N SER A 127 -5.18 13.68 -17.82
CA SER A 127 -4.58 15.00 -17.58
C SER A 127 -3.50 14.97 -16.48
N VAL A 128 -3.53 13.95 -15.60
CA VAL A 128 -2.60 13.79 -14.48
C VAL A 128 -1.17 13.56 -14.96
N ARG A 129 -0.31 14.54 -14.70
CA ARG A 129 1.13 14.48 -15.00
C ARG A 129 1.90 13.82 -13.88
N GLU A 130 3.03 13.20 -14.21
CA GLU A 130 3.96 12.71 -13.18
C GLU A 130 4.46 13.89 -12.32
N PRO A 131 4.20 13.87 -10.99
CA PRO A 131 4.59 14.95 -10.11
C PRO A 131 6.12 15.03 -10.02
N ARG A 132 6.66 16.25 -10.13
CA ARG A 132 8.10 16.48 -9.94
C ARG A 132 8.42 16.60 -8.46
N CYS A 133 8.44 15.46 -7.78
CA CYS A 133 8.79 15.37 -6.37
C CYS A 133 10.27 15.65 -6.15
N ARG A 134 10.61 16.92 -5.91
CA ARG A 134 12.01 17.38 -5.74
C ARG A 134 12.65 16.97 -4.41
N SER A 135 11.89 16.46 -3.45
CA SER A 135 12.35 16.28 -2.06
C SER A 135 13.41 15.19 -1.86
N TYR A 136 13.74 14.40 -2.88
CA TYR A 136 14.86 13.43 -2.83
C TYR A 136 15.76 13.58 -4.05
N SER A 137 16.41 14.74 -4.19
CA SER A 137 17.45 14.98 -5.21
C SER A 137 18.74 14.21 -4.96
N GLN A 138 18.88 13.60 -3.78
CA GLN A 138 19.90 12.62 -3.47
C GLN A 138 19.20 11.26 -3.40
N PRO A 139 19.70 10.20 -4.07
CA PRO A 139 19.31 8.84 -3.75
C PRO A 139 19.42 8.64 -2.24
N ALA A 140 18.53 7.85 -1.64
CA ALA A 140 18.74 7.41 -0.27
C ALA A 140 20.15 6.78 -0.20
N ASP A 141 21.07 7.45 0.48
CA ASP A 141 22.43 6.98 0.65
C ASP A 141 22.36 5.90 1.74
N PHE A 142 22.08 4.66 1.31
CA PHE A 142 22.03 3.48 2.17
C PHE A 142 23.44 3.13 2.63
N ASN A 143 24.04 3.99 3.45
CA ASN A 143 25.29 3.73 4.15
C ASN A 143 25.04 2.75 5.31
N VAL A 144 24.64 1.52 5.00
CA VAL A 144 24.77 0.40 5.94
C VAL A 144 26.24 0.00 5.98
N ARG A 145 26.99 0.60 6.92
CA ARG A 145 28.32 0.14 7.29
C ARG A 145 28.14 -1.08 8.19
N PHE A 146 28.47 -2.26 7.68
CA PHE A 146 28.68 -3.47 8.47
C PHE A 146 30.03 -3.43 9.18
#